data_AF-A0A8T5P476-F1
#
_entry.id   AF-A0A8T5P476-F1
#
_cell.length_a   1.000
_cell.length_b   1.000
_cell.length_c   1.000
_cell.angle_alpha   90.00
_cell.angle_beta   90.00
_cell.angle_gamma   90.00
#
_symmetry.space_group_name_H-M   'P 1'
#
loop_
_entity.id
_entity.type
_entity.pdbx_description
1 polymer ?
#
loop_
_entity_poly.entity_id
_entity_poly.type
_entity_poly.pdbx_seq_one_letter_code
_entity_poly.pdbx_strand_id
1 'polypeptide(L)'
;MTDYDVIVIGGGISGLMSALVLSKHGKSVLVLEKNDAVGGNCNSYMVDGFQVDTGPHAITHLREGPLRRLMDEYFTYVPVFLDYGTYFVRTEKGLTKIPSNIQDFVTFDVLPRKDRLLLSQALTKALTLNAFGMLDGNQSVFDFLPNGLSKDTLDFVDAIAPFLSGKSMKETSVNRVLYGSSFVRDSVSEDIFKDETTTNGNSYSSTLTGMLSKYQLTARLSTLGRLATNRVAYAQAYPRGGLKSFLNAVLYSMPGNVIIKTGSKVNEIICDDERATGVVTDTETYTADTVVYSGFVKTLSSLVPLPSDFKENISRIEQTLSLTIWLGLSCKMKEFDYTGSEIWFKNGAYWAMPISNYDPDIAPKGKQLIGFTFIIDD
;
A
#
# COMPACT_ATOMS: atom_id res chain seq x y z
N MET A 1 -18.12 -23.08 26.03
CA MET A 1 -18.18 -21.61 26.09
C MET A 1 -16.85 -21.15 25.54
N THR A 2 -16.83 -20.26 24.54
CA THR A 2 -15.58 -19.76 23.98
C THR A 2 -14.96 -18.72 24.92
N ASP A 3 -13.64 -18.63 24.92
CA ASP A 3 -12.91 -17.61 25.69
C ASP A 3 -13.12 -16.21 25.08
N TYR A 4 -13.23 -16.16 23.75
CA TYR A 4 -13.42 -14.94 22.96
C TYR A 4 -14.42 -15.18 21.82
N ASP A 5 -15.05 -14.11 21.32
CA ASP A 5 -15.85 -14.18 20.10
C ASP A 5 -14.96 -14.32 18.86
N VAL A 6 -13.83 -13.60 18.84
CA VAL A 6 -12.88 -13.60 17.72
C VAL A 6 -11.43 -13.63 18.20
N ILE A 7 -10.61 -14.45 17.55
CA ILE A 7 -9.15 -14.40 17.68
C ILE A 7 -8.55 -13.83 16.39
N VAL A 8 -7.70 -12.83 16.51
CA VAL A 8 -6.91 -12.24 15.42
C VAL A 8 -5.46 -12.69 15.55
N ILE A 9 -4.95 -13.38 14.53
CA ILE A 9 -3.56 -13.79 14.44
C ILE A 9 -2.78 -12.72 13.66
N GLY A 10 -1.84 -12.07 14.33
CA GLY A 10 -1.02 -10.97 13.82
C GLY A 10 -1.50 -9.60 14.32
N GLY A 11 -0.60 -8.87 14.98
CA GLY A 11 -0.77 -7.51 15.46
C GLY A 11 -0.27 -6.44 14.48
N GLY A 12 -0.23 -6.75 13.18
CA GLY A 12 -0.01 -5.75 12.13
C GLY A 12 -1.23 -4.86 11.95
N ILE A 13 -1.08 -3.76 11.18
CA ILE A 13 -2.16 -2.78 11.01
C ILE A 13 -3.49 -3.38 10.52
N SER A 14 -3.46 -4.37 9.62
CA SER A 14 -4.65 -5.06 9.14
C SER A 14 -5.35 -5.86 10.25
N GLY A 15 -4.59 -6.56 11.09
CA GLY A 15 -5.13 -7.29 12.24
C GLY A 15 -5.71 -6.36 13.30
N LEU A 16 -5.00 -5.27 13.62
CA LEU A 16 -5.45 -4.27 14.59
C LEU A 16 -6.71 -3.52 14.13
N MET A 17 -6.82 -3.16 12.84
CA MET A 17 -8.03 -2.54 12.31
C MET A 17 -9.22 -3.51 12.32
N SER A 18 -9.00 -4.79 11.96
CA SER A 18 -10.05 -5.82 12.09
C SER A 18 -10.53 -5.97 13.53
N ALA A 19 -9.60 -6.01 14.50
CA ALA A 19 -9.95 -6.05 15.92
C ALA A 19 -10.72 -4.81 16.39
N LEU A 20 -10.32 -3.62 15.94
CA LEU A 20 -11.01 -2.36 16.23
C LEU A 20 -12.46 -2.40 15.73
N VAL A 21 -12.69 -2.76 14.45
CA VAL A 21 -14.03 -2.82 13.88
C VAL A 21 -14.89 -3.86 14.60
N LEU A 22 -14.41 -5.10 14.72
CA LEU A 22 -15.17 -6.18 15.37
C LEU A 22 -15.54 -5.85 16.82
N SER A 23 -14.62 -5.24 17.56
CA SER A 23 -14.87 -4.85 18.96
C SER A 23 -15.84 -3.68 19.11
N LYS A 24 -15.85 -2.72 18.16
CA LYS A 24 -16.87 -1.66 18.08
C LYS A 24 -18.27 -2.20 17.77
N HIS A 25 -18.34 -3.37 17.13
CA HIS A 25 -19.56 -4.16 16.94
C HIS A 25 -19.83 -5.14 18.10
N GLY A 26 -19.23 -4.91 19.27
CA GLY A 26 -19.56 -5.61 20.52
C GLY A 26 -18.91 -6.98 20.69
N LYS A 27 -17.98 -7.38 19.81
CA LYS A 27 -17.26 -8.66 19.94
C LYS A 27 -16.11 -8.55 20.94
N SER A 28 -15.94 -9.57 21.77
CA SER A 28 -14.71 -9.79 22.55
C SER A 28 -13.61 -10.31 21.62
N VAL A 29 -12.47 -9.61 21.57
CA VAL A 29 -11.41 -9.90 20.60
C VAL A 29 -10.08 -10.13 21.30
N LEU A 30 -9.41 -11.24 20.98
CA LEU A 30 -8.02 -11.49 21.34
C LEU A 30 -7.12 -11.29 20.12
N VAL A 31 -6.11 -10.44 20.23
CA VAL A 31 -5.06 -10.27 19.22
C VAL A 31 -3.78 -10.93 19.70
N LEU A 32 -3.21 -11.83 18.89
CA LEU A 32 -1.97 -12.56 19.17
C LEU A 32 -0.89 -12.10 18.20
N GLU A 33 0.14 -11.44 18.72
CA GLU A 33 1.31 -10.98 17.95
C GLU A 33 2.55 -11.76 18.39
N LYS A 34 3.27 -12.34 17.41
CA LYS A 34 4.46 -13.16 17.67
C LYS A 34 5.67 -12.34 18.15
N ASN A 35 5.76 -11.08 17.76
CA ASN A 35 6.86 -10.18 18.13
C ASN A 35 6.55 -9.47 19.46
N ASP A 36 7.56 -8.83 20.03
CA ASP A 36 7.44 -8.08 21.29
C ASP A 36 6.64 -6.76 21.15
N ALA A 37 6.29 -6.38 19.93
CA ALA A 37 5.55 -5.17 19.62
C ALA A 37 4.56 -5.37 18.47
N VAL A 38 3.44 -4.65 18.54
CA VAL A 38 2.45 -4.54 17.47
C VAL A 38 2.83 -3.48 16.42
N GLY A 39 2.10 -3.46 15.31
CA GLY A 39 2.22 -2.50 14.22
C GLY A 39 2.78 -3.11 12.93
N GLY A 40 3.68 -4.10 13.05
CA GLY A 40 4.37 -4.69 11.90
C GLY A 40 5.08 -3.62 11.07
N ASN A 41 4.77 -3.58 9.76
CA ASN A 41 5.30 -2.56 8.86
C ASN A 41 4.75 -1.16 9.12
N CYS A 42 3.67 -1.01 9.90
CA CYS A 42 3.12 0.29 10.29
C CYS A 42 3.55 0.64 11.72
N ASN A 43 4.83 0.95 11.90
CA ASN A 43 5.38 1.28 13.20
C ASN A 43 6.57 2.24 13.06
N SER A 44 6.99 2.81 14.18
CA SER A 44 8.24 3.54 14.28
C SER A 44 8.98 3.19 15.57
N TYR A 45 10.30 3.32 15.58
CA TYR A 45 11.16 3.05 16.74
C TYR A 45 12.26 4.10 16.86
N MET A 46 12.81 4.25 18.06
CA MET A 46 13.84 5.26 18.35
C MET A 46 15.24 4.67 18.16
N VAL A 47 16.12 5.40 17.47
CA VAL A 47 17.54 5.12 17.32
C VAL A 47 18.31 6.43 17.52
N ASP A 48 19.14 6.54 18.56
CA ASP A 48 19.97 7.73 18.83
C ASP A 48 19.22 9.08 18.80
N GLY A 49 17.97 9.07 19.26
CA GLY A 49 17.08 10.24 19.28
C GLY A 49 16.35 10.53 17.96
N PHE A 50 16.54 9.72 16.93
CA PHE A 50 15.76 9.72 15.69
C PHE A 50 14.62 8.72 15.77
N GLN A 51 13.43 9.09 15.30
CA GLN A 51 12.31 8.18 15.15
C GLN A 51 12.26 7.67 13.71
N VAL A 52 12.46 6.37 13.56
CA VAL A 52 12.62 5.67 12.28
C VAL A 52 11.37 4.86 11.97
N ASP A 53 10.83 4.98 10.75
CA ASP A 53 9.67 4.21 10.29
C ASP A 53 10.06 2.82 9.77
N THR A 54 9.18 1.83 9.96
CA THR A 54 9.42 0.42 9.57
C THR A 54 8.90 0.03 8.18
N GLY A 55 8.15 0.90 7.49
CA GLY A 55 7.49 0.50 6.26
C GLY A 55 6.98 1.64 5.38
N PRO A 56 5.66 1.84 5.24
CA PRO A 56 5.11 2.78 4.28
C PRO A 56 5.39 4.23 4.69
N HIS A 57 5.60 5.09 3.72
CA HIS A 57 5.86 6.51 3.99
C HIS A 57 4.93 7.47 3.27
N ALA A 58 4.02 6.92 2.48
CA ALA A 58 2.90 7.62 1.88
C ALA A 58 1.64 6.85 2.25
N ILE A 59 0.69 7.49 2.92
CA ILE A 59 -0.66 6.97 3.09
C ILE A 59 -1.54 7.68 2.08
N THR A 60 -2.17 6.90 1.21
CA THR A 60 -3.02 7.40 0.11
C THR A 60 -4.50 7.26 0.48
N HIS A 61 -5.39 7.84 -0.35
CA HIS A 61 -6.85 7.76 -0.15
C HIS A 61 -7.35 8.32 1.20
N LEU A 62 -6.70 9.39 1.68
CA LEU A 62 -7.06 10.03 2.97
C LEU A 62 -8.24 11.01 2.88
N ARG A 63 -8.61 11.43 1.66
CA ARG A 63 -9.80 12.27 1.43
C ARG A 63 -11.07 11.46 1.28
N GLU A 64 -10.95 10.32 0.62
CA GLU A 64 -12.05 9.42 0.24
C GLU A 64 -11.47 8.01 0.08
N GLY A 65 -12.25 6.98 0.43
CA GLY A 65 -11.85 5.57 0.35
C GLY A 65 -12.03 4.78 1.66
N PRO A 66 -11.70 3.48 1.66
CA PRO A 66 -11.95 2.59 2.80
C PRO A 66 -11.30 3.06 4.09
N LEU A 67 -10.02 3.49 4.03
CA LEU A 67 -9.32 3.98 5.22
C LEU A 67 -9.96 5.25 5.78
N ARG A 68 -10.38 6.18 4.92
CA ARG A 68 -11.06 7.40 5.37
C ARG A 68 -12.34 7.07 6.14
N ARG A 69 -13.15 6.14 5.65
CA ARG A 69 -14.38 5.70 6.33
C ARG A 69 -14.10 5.00 7.64
N LEU A 70 -13.08 4.12 7.67
CA LEU A 70 -12.66 3.46 8.90
C LEU A 70 -12.24 4.48 9.98
N MET A 71 -11.55 5.55 9.57
CA MET A 71 -11.21 6.64 10.48
C MET A 71 -12.44 7.41 10.96
N ASP A 72 -13.35 7.79 10.05
CA ASP A 72 -14.56 8.54 10.42
C ASP A 72 -15.51 7.73 11.33
N GLU A 73 -15.63 6.41 11.11
CA GLU A 73 -16.57 5.55 11.84
C GLU A 73 -16.02 5.01 13.16
N TYR A 74 -14.75 4.60 13.19
CA TYR A 74 -14.23 3.80 14.31
C TYR A 74 -13.13 4.48 15.12
N PHE A 75 -12.47 5.52 14.57
CA PHE A 75 -11.37 6.16 15.28
C PHE A 75 -11.90 7.18 16.28
N THR A 76 -11.43 7.08 17.52
CA THR A 76 -11.68 8.11 18.56
C THR A 76 -10.77 9.31 18.35
N TYR A 77 -9.58 9.09 17.78
CA TYR A 77 -8.62 10.13 17.44
C TYR A 77 -8.18 9.96 15.99
N VAL A 78 -8.36 11.00 15.18
CA VAL A 78 -7.88 11.01 13.79
C VAL A 78 -6.49 11.66 13.78
N PRO A 79 -5.45 10.97 13.29
CA PRO A 79 -4.11 11.54 13.25
C PRO A 79 -4.05 12.71 12.27
N VAL A 80 -3.15 13.65 12.53
CA VAL A 80 -2.90 14.78 11.63
C VAL A 80 -2.00 14.30 10.49
N PHE A 81 -2.42 14.57 9.27
CA PHE A 81 -1.71 14.20 8.06
C PHE A 81 -1.08 15.44 7.42
N LEU A 82 0.21 15.36 7.11
CA LEU A 82 1.02 16.39 6.47
C LEU A 82 1.11 16.13 4.98
N ASP A 83 1.00 17.18 4.16
CA ASP A 83 1.06 17.06 2.71
C ASP A 83 2.31 16.28 2.27
N TYR A 84 2.12 15.26 1.43
CA TYR A 84 3.22 14.41 0.98
C TYR A 84 4.23 15.17 0.10
N GLY A 85 3.86 16.29 -0.51
CA GLY A 85 4.74 17.04 -1.39
C GLY A 85 4.76 16.45 -2.80
N THR A 86 5.95 16.16 -3.33
CA THR A 86 6.13 15.88 -4.78
C THR A 86 7.11 14.73 -5.04
N TYR A 87 6.90 14.02 -6.15
CA TYR A 87 7.84 13.03 -6.65
C TYR A 87 8.88 13.68 -7.57
N PHE A 88 10.15 13.36 -7.35
CA PHE A 88 11.27 13.87 -8.13
C PHE A 88 12.09 12.74 -8.76
N VAL A 89 12.80 13.08 -9.83
CA VAL A 89 13.91 12.30 -10.36
C VAL A 89 15.21 12.98 -9.97
N ARG A 90 16.14 12.22 -9.41
CA ARG A 90 17.51 12.67 -9.19
C ARG A 90 18.29 12.55 -10.49
N THR A 91 18.83 13.67 -10.95
CA THR A 91 19.72 13.75 -12.13
C THR A 91 21.05 14.39 -11.74
N GLU A 92 22.04 14.31 -12.64
CA GLU A 92 23.31 15.03 -12.49
C GLU A 92 23.14 16.55 -12.37
N LYS A 93 22.03 17.11 -12.88
CA LYS A 93 21.70 18.54 -12.80
C LYS A 93 20.94 18.92 -11.52
N GLY A 94 20.57 17.93 -10.69
CA GLY A 94 19.74 18.10 -9.51
C GLY A 94 18.38 17.42 -9.62
N LEU A 95 17.40 17.90 -8.85
CA LEU A 95 16.05 17.37 -8.80
C LEU A 95 15.19 17.90 -9.95
N THR A 96 14.55 17.01 -10.69
CA THR A 96 13.51 17.35 -11.65
C THR A 96 12.19 16.71 -11.22
N LYS A 97 11.12 17.50 -11.15
CA LYS A 97 9.79 17.00 -10.80
C LYS A 97 9.32 15.94 -11.80
N ILE A 98 8.80 14.82 -11.28
CA ILE A 98 8.15 13.79 -12.10
C ILE A 98 6.83 14.37 -12.63
N PRO A 99 6.61 14.35 -13.96
CA PRO A 99 5.37 14.80 -14.56
C PRO A 99 4.17 14.02 -14.05
N SER A 100 3.13 14.71 -13.60
CA SER A 100 1.88 14.05 -13.23
C SER A 100 0.89 13.96 -14.38
N ASN A 101 1.04 14.77 -15.43
CA ASN A 101 0.13 14.83 -16.57
C ASN A 101 0.91 14.90 -17.90
N ILE A 102 0.21 14.75 -19.02
CA ILE A 102 0.84 14.72 -20.35
C ILE A 102 1.50 16.06 -20.73
N GLN A 103 0.96 17.18 -20.27
CA GLN A 103 1.50 18.52 -20.57
C GLN A 103 2.87 18.72 -19.92
N ASP A 104 3.01 18.30 -18.66
CA ASP A 104 4.30 18.30 -17.97
C ASP A 104 5.26 17.27 -18.61
N PHE A 105 4.73 16.13 -19.05
CA PHE A 105 5.56 15.07 -19.65
C PHE A 105 6.18 15.53 -20.98
N VAL A 106 5.44 16.25 -21.82
CA VAL A 106 6.00 16.80 -23.08
C VAL A 106 7.01 17.92 -22.88
N THR A 107 7.18 18.46 -21.66
CA THR A 107 8.25 19.42 -21.32
C THR A 107 9.38 18.83 -20.47
N PHE A 108 9.20 17.61 -19.94
CA PHE A 108 10.17 16.87 -19.14
C PHE A 108 11.49 16.56 -19.88
N ASP A 109 12.54 17.33 -19.64
CA ASP A 109 13.80 17.29 -20.38
C ASP A 109 14.79 16.21 -19.92
N VAL A 110 14.44 15.43 -18.89
CA VAL A 110 15.20 14.25 -18.45
C VAL A 110 15.27 13.18 -19.53
N LEU A 111 14.23 13.08 -20.37
CA LEU A 111 14.14 12.08 -21.44
C LEU A 111 14.21 12.73 -22.84
N PRO A 112 14.81 12.05 -23.84
CA PRO A 112 14.84 12.54 -25.21
C PRO A 112 13.43 12.84 -25.75
N ARG A 113 13.29 13.90 -26.56
CA ARG A 113 12.00 14.29 -27.16
C ARG A 113 11.33 13.16 -27.93
N LYS A 114 12.12 12.40 -28.71
CA LYS A 114 11.64 11.23 -29.47
C LYS A 114 11.03 10.18 -28.54
N ASP A 115 11.74 9.84 -27.47
CA ASP A 115 11.34 8.80 -26.54
C ASP A 115 10.06 9.19 -25.78
N ARG A 116 9.92 10.46 -25.41
CA ARG A 116 8.70 10.98 -24.78
C ARG A 116 7.49 10.87 -25.69
N LEU A 117 7.64 11.10 -26.99
CA LEU A 117 6.55 10.88 -27.95
C LEU A 117 6.16 9.39 -28.00
N LEU A 118 7.15 8.49 -28.07
CA LEU A 118 6.93 7.05 -28.09
C LEU A 118 6.26 6.53 -26.80
N LEU A 119 6.71 6.98 -25.64
CA LEU A 119 6.08 6.65 -24.35
C LEU A 119 4.64 7.19 -24.25
N SER A 120 4.39 8.39 -24.75
CA SER A 120 3.04 8.97 -24.79
C SER A 120 2.10 8.14 -25.67
N GLN A 121 2.58 7.64 -26.81
CA GLN A 121 1.83 6.72 -27.67
C GLN A 121 1.55 5.39 -26.98
N ALA A 122 2.53 4.82 -26.29
CA ALA A 122 2.36 3.59 -25.52
C ALA A 122 1.30 3.78 -24.42
N LEU A 123 1.42 4.82 -23.59
CA LEU A 123 0.43 5.10 -22.55
C LEU A 123 -0.98 5.30 -23.13
N THR A 124 -1.11 6.03 -24.23
CA THR A 124 -2.40 6.23 -24.92
C THR A 124 -2.98 4.92 -25.43
N LYS A 125 -2.15 4.04 -26.02
CA LYS A 125 -2.54 2.70 -26.46
C LYS A 125 -3.02 1.86 -25.26
N ALA A 126 -2.27 1.85 -24.16
CA ALA A 126 -2.61 1.09 -22.96
C ALA A 126 -3.96 1.52 -22.38
N LEU A 127 -4.19 2.84 -22.25
CA LEU A 127 -5.45 3.39 -21.77
C LEU A 127 -6.62 3.09 -22.70
N THR A 128 -6.40 3.16 -24.01
CA THR A 128 -7.42 2.80 -25.01
C THR A 128 -7.81 1.33 -24.87
N LEU A 129 -6.83 0.42 -24.84
CA LEU A 129 -7.07 -1.01 -24.67
C LEU A 129 -7.78 -1.31 -23.34
N ASN A 130 -7.36 -0.68 -22.25
CA ASN A 130 -8.00 -0.82 -20.94
C ASN A 130 -9.47 -0.33 -20.97
N ALA A 131 -9.73 0.82 -21.59
CA ALA A 131 -11.06 1.39 -21.75
C ALA A 131 -12.02 0.51 -22.58
N PHE A 132 -11.49 -0.33 -23.46
CA PHE A 132 -12.28 -1.31 -24.20
C PHE A 132 -12.25 -2.72 -23.58
N GLY A 133 -11.57 -2.92 -22.45
CA GLY A 133 -11.42 -4.25 -21.84
C GLY A 133 -10.59 -5.22 -22.67
N MET A 134 -9.72 -4.70 -23.54
CA MET A 134 -8.88 -5.44 -24.47
C MET A 134 -7.40 -5.48 -24.05
N LEU A 135 -7.06 -4.83 -22.92
CA LEU A 135 -5.70 -4.86 -22.39
C LEU A 135 -5.46 -6.21 -21.70
N ASP A 136 -4.47 -6.94 -22.19
CA ASP A 136 -4.04 -8.19 -21.57
C ASP A 136 -3.56 -7.94 -20.12
N GLY A 137 -4.13 -8.69 -19.17
CA GLY A 137 -3.79 -8.67 -17.75
C GLY A 137 -2.31 -8.92 -17.47
N ASN A 138 -1.69 -9.78 -18.29
CA ASN A 138 -0.37 -10.35 -18.02
C ASN A 138 0.75 -9.74 -18.87
N GLN A 139 0.43 -8.86 -19.81
CA GLN A 139 1.46 -8.24 -20.64
C GLN A 139 2.37 -7.34 -19.78
N SER A 140 3.67 -7.61 -19.84
CA SER A 140 4.67 -6.83 -19.12
C SER A 140 4.79 -5.41 -19.69
N VAL A 141 5.29 -4.48 -18.88
CA VAL A 141 5.62 -3.12 -19.34
C VAL A 141 6.65 -3.18 -20.45
N PHE A 142 7.69 -4.01 -20.30
CA PHE A 142 8.75 -4.15 -21.30
C PHE A 142 8.22 -4.56 -22.68
N ASP A 143 7.36 -5.59 -22.74
CA ASP A 143 6.80 -6.08 -24.01
C ASP A 143 5.78 -5.11 -24.62
N PHE A 144 5.25 -4.19 -23.81
CA PHE A 144 4.32 -3.17 -24.27
C PHE A 144 5.03 -1.93 -24.86
N LEU A 145 6.28 -1.69 -24.46
CA LEU A 145 7.05 -0.53 -24.90
C LEU A 145 7.42 -0.63 -26.39
N PRO A 146 7.40 0.50 -27.12
CA PRO A 146 7.83 0.54 -28.51
C PRO A 146 9.34 0.37 -28.64
N ASN A 147 9.77 -0.21 -29.76
CA ASN A 147 11.18 -0.31 -30.11
C ASN A 147 11.82 1.08 -30.33
N GLY A 148 13.14 1.16 -30.13
CA GLY A 148 13.94 2.35 -30.47
C GLY A 148 13.92 3.47 -29.42
N LEU A 149 13.50 3.16 -28.19
CA LEU A 149 13.74 3.95 -26.99
C LEU A 149 15.23 3.90 -26.61
N SER A 150 15.76 5.01 -26.09
CA SER A 150 17.12 5.04 -25.55
C SER A 150 17.25 4.24 -24.26
N LYS A 151 18.49 3.86 -23.94
CA LYS A 151 18.83 3.18 -22.68
C LYS A 151 18.36 3.99 -21.46
N ASP A 152 18.61 5.31 -21.44
CA ASP A 152 18.19 6.18 -20.33
C ASP A 152 16.68 6.14 -20.10
N THR A 153 15.88 6.05 -21.16
CA THR A 153 14.42 5.91 -21.05
C THR A 153 14.02 4.54 -20.51
N LEU A 154 14.68 3.47 -20.95
CA LEU A 154 14.43 2.11 -20.43
C LEU A 154 14.78 2.03 -18.94
N ASP A 155 15.94 2.55 -18.55
CA ASP A 155 16.37 2.61 -17.15
C ASP A 155 15.38 3.43 -16.30
N PHE A 156 14.87 4.55 -16.83
CA PHE A 156 13.86 5.36 -16.14
C PHE A 156 12.54 4.60 -15.92
N VAL A 157 12.04 3.89 -16.93
CA VAL A 157 10.81 3.09 -16.80
C VAL A 157 11.03 1.92 -15.84
N ASP A 158 12.17 1.26 -15.92
CA ASP A 158 12.53 0.16 -15.03
C ASP A 158 12.68 0.61 -13.57
N ALA A 159 13.19 1.81 -13.31
CA ALA A 159 13.28 2.34 -11.95
C ALA A 159 11.91 2.64 -11.32
N ILE A 160 10.88 2.92 -12.12
CA ILE A 160 9.51 3.13 -11.64
C ILE A 160 8.79 1.80 -11.38
N ALA A 161 9.07 0.77 -12.18
CA ALA A 161 8.32 -0.48 -12.16
C ALA A 161 8.24 -1.14 -10.76
N PRO A 162 9.33 -1.22 -9.98
CA PRO A 162 9.26 -1.80 -8.65
C PRO A 162 8.48 -1.00 -7.62
N PHE A 163 8.37 0.32 -7.76
CA PHE A 163 7.49 1.11 -6.89
C PHE A 163 6.04 0.66 -7.02
N LEU A 164 5.68 0.12 -8.19
CA LEU A 164 4.35 -0.33 -8.48
C LEU A 164 4.17 -1.80 -8.08
N SER A 165 5.07 -2.70 -8.46
CA SER A 165 4.87 -4.15 -8.32
C SER A 165 5.87 -4.86 -7.39
N GLY A 166 6.95 -4.19 -7.00
CA GLY A 166 8.14 -4.82 -6.44
C GLY A 166 9.01 -5.53 -7.49
N LYS A 167 8.74 -5.41 -8.79
CA LYS A 167 9.44 -6.13 -9.85
C LYS A 167 9.95 -5.19 -10.95
N SER A 168 10.87 -5.70 -11.77
CA SER A 168 11.36 -5.00 -12.96
C SER A 168 10.25 -4.73 -13.98
N MET A 169 10.51 -3.88 -14.99
CA MET A 169 9.56 -3.63 -16.07
C MET A 169 9.23 -4.88 -16.91
N LYS A 170 10.08 -5.92 -16.86
CA LYS A 170 9.87 -7.18 -17.59
C LYS A 170 8.81 -8.07 -16.96
N GLU A 171 8.52 -7.87 -15.68
CA GLU A 171 7.54 -8.66 -14.92
C GLU A 171 6.35 -7.80 -14.47
N THR A 172 6.55 -6.50 -14.34
CA THR A 172 5.47 -5.57 -13.99
C THR A 172 4.43 -5.52 -15.10
N SER A 173 3.18 -5.85 -14.80
CA SER A 173 2.07 -5.72 -15.75
C SER A 173 1.76 -4.27 -16.09
N VAL A 174 1.42 -4.00 -17.35
CA VAL A 174 0.92 -2.69 -17.80
C VAL A 174 -0.30 -2.24 -17.00
N ASN A 175 -1.19 -3.17 -16.62
CA ASN A 175 -2.34 -2.85 -15.78
C ASN A 175 -1.88 -2.24 -14.44
N ARG A 176 -0.82 -2.78 -13.84
CA ARG A 176 -0.30 -2.27 -12.57
C ARG A 176 0.20 -0.83 -12.69
N VAL A 177 0.77 -0.44 -13.84
CA VAL A 177 1.13 0.96 -14.13
C VAL A 177 -0.09 1.85 -14.21
N LEU A 178 -1.15 1.42 -14.91
CA LEU A 178 -2.36 2.21 -15.07
C LEU A 178 -3.09 2.45 -13.74
N TYR A 179 -3.23 1.42 -12.90
CA TYR A 179 -3.87 1.53 -11.59
C TYR A 179 -2.96 2.23 -10.57
N GLY A 180 -1.68 1.83 -10.47
CA GLY A 180 -0.75 2.35 -9.48
C GLY A 180 -0.38 3.82 -9.71
N SER A 181 -0.37 4.28 -10.96
CA SER A 181 -0.17 5.71 -11.31
C SER A 181 -1.49 6.51 -11.33
N SER A 182 -2.59 5.91 -10.87
CA SER A 182 -3.93 6.53 -10.78
C SER A 182 -4.54 6.98 -12.11
N PHE A 183 -4.01 6.54 -13.26
CA PHE A 183 -4.63 6.80 -14.55
C PHE A 183 -6.00 6.12 -14.65
N VAL A 184 -6.13 4.92 -14.08
CA VAL A 184 -7.38 4.15 -13.95
C VAL A 184 -7.73 4.05 -12.46
N ARG A 185 -9.02 4.18 -12.11
CA ARG A 185 -9.46 3.95 -10.71
C ARG A 185 -9.31 2.48 -10.37
N ASP A 186 -8.87 2.21 -9.16
CA ASP A 186 -8.84 0.84 -8.63
C ASP A 186 -10.26 0.23 -8.65
N SER A 187 -10.28 -1.09 -8.79
CA SER A 187 -11.42 -1.99 -8.91
C SER A 187 -12.42 -1.94 -7.75
N VAL A 188 -12.05 -1.36 -6.61
CA VAL A 188 -12.99 -1.07 -5.51
C VAL A 188 -13.67 0.27 -5.79
N SER A 189 -14.71 0.27 -6.61
CA SER A 189 -15.50 1.49 -6.82
C SER A 189 -16.22 1.87 -5.53
N GLU A 190 -16.12 3.14 -5.14
CA GLU A 190 -16.81 3.67 -3.95
C GLU A 190 -18.32 3.40 -3.94
N ASP A 191 -18.90 3.26 -5.13
CA ASP A 191 -20.32 3.07 -5.35
C ASP A 191 -20.81 1.70 -4.87
N ILE A 192 -19.91 0.71 -4.68
CA ILE A 192 -20.21 -0.55 -3.97
C ILE A 192 -20.71 -0.29 -2.54
N PHE A 193 -20.37 0.87 -1.97
CA PHE A 193 -20.68 1.21 -0.59
C PHE A 193 -21.64 2.40 -0.45
N LYS A 194 -22.09 3.03 -1.56
CA LYS A 194 -23.03 4.16 -1.50
C LYS A 194 -24.50 3.71 -1.47
N ASP A 195 -24.78 2.44 -1.73
CA ASP A 195 -26.14 1.93 -1.95
C ASP A 195 -26.71 1.18 -0.73
N GLU A 196 -26.38 1.61 0.49
CA GLU A 196 -26.96 1.06 1.73
C GLU A 196 -28.45 1.41 1.91
N THR A 197 -29.06 2.23 1.03
CA THR A 197 -30.49 2.57 1.10
C THR A 197 -31.43 1.54 0.45
N THR A 198 -30.93 0.43 -0.09
CA THR A 198 -31.77 -0.56 -0.80
C THR A 198 -31.47 -2.01 -0.45
N THR A 199 -31.50 -2.37 0.84
CA THR A 199 -31.56 -3.79 1.23
C THR A 199 -32.99 -4.24 1.51
N ASN A 200 -33.73 -4.50 0.44
CA ASN A 200 -34.84 -5.46 0.46
C ASN A 200 -34.42 -6.71 -0.33
N GLY A 201 -33.95 -7.73 0.39
CA GLY A 201 -34.19 -9.14 0.08
C GLY A 201 -33.62 -9.78 -1.18
N ASN A 202 -32.73 -9.14 -1.97
CA ASN A 202 -32.14 -9.77 -3.15
C ASN A 202 -30.64 -10.00 -3.00
N SER A 203 -30.21 -11.21 -3.39
CA SER A 203 -28.84 -11.74 -3.29
C SER A 203 -27.79 -10.72 -3.76
N TYR A 204 -26.84 -10.41 -2.86
CA TYR A 204 -25.73 -9.46 -3.05
C TYR A 204 -24.95 -9.64 -4.36
N SER A 205 -24.95 -10.84 -4.97
CA SER A 205 -24.11 -11.15 -6.14
C SER A 205 -24.69 -10.67 -7.48
N SER A 206 -26.01 -10.65 -7.66
CA SER A 206 -26.61 -10.37 -8.98
C SER A 206 -26.74 -8.88 -9.27
N THR A 207 -27.03 -8.06 -8.26
CA THR A 207 -27.11 -6.60 -8.36
C THR A 207 -25.74 -5.97 -8.61
N LEU A 208 -24.69 -6.50 -7.95
CA LEU A 208 -23.30 -6.06 -8.11
C LEU A 208 -22.81 -6.24 -9.56
N THR A 209 -23.09 -7.41 -10.14
CA THR A 209 -22.63 -7.78 -11.48
C THR A 209 -23.28 -6.91 -12.57
N GLY A 210 -24.57 -6.59 -12.44
CA GLY A 210 -25.30 -5.76 -13.39
C GLY A 210 -24.89 -4.28 -13.37
N MET A 211 -24.70 -3.70 -12.18
CA MET A 211 -24.23 -2.31 -12.02
C MET A 211 -22.79 -2.11 -12.46
N LEU A 212 -21.89 -3.06 -12.16
CA LEU A 212 -20.49 -3.01 -12.60
C LEU A 212 -20.38 -2.86 -14.13
N SER A 213 -21.23 -3.53 -14.91
CA SER A 213 -21.14 -3.52 -16.39
C SER A 213 -21.46 -2.16 -17.04
N LYS A 214 -22.48 -1.44 -16.56
CA LYS A 214 -22.93 -0.15 -17.13
C LYS A 214 -22.06 1.03 -16.66
N TYR A 215 -21.58 0.99 -15.43
CA TYR A 215 -20.67 2.01 -14.88
C TYR A 215 -19.22 1.82 -15.35
N GLN A 216 -18.78 0.59 -15.60
CA GLN A 216 -17.48 0.35 -16.22
C GLN A 216 -17.36 1.09 -17.56
N LEU A 217 -18.39 1.12 -18.41
CA LEU A 217 -18.29 1.77 -19.72
C LEU A 217 -18.19 3.31 -19.64
N THR A 218 -18.96 3.95 -18.76
CA THR A 218 -18.94 5.42 -18.55
C THR A 218 -17.70 5.88 -17.79
N ALA A 219 -17.23 5.12 -16.80
CA ALA A 219 -15.96 5.37 -16.12
C ALA A 219 -14.77 5.23 -17.08
N ARG A 220 -14.78 4.24 -17.97
CA ARG A 220 -13.72 3.96 -18.96
C ARG A 220 -13.52 5.08 -19.99
N LEU A 221 -14.58 5.80 -20.38
CA LEU A 221 -14.48 6.96 -21.28
C LEU A 221 -13.93 8.21 -20.56
N SER A 222 -14.21 8.37 -19.26
CA SER A 222 -13.63 9.45 -18.44
C SER A 222 -12.11 9.30 -18.25
N THR A 223 -11.59 8.07 -18.37
CA THR A 223 -10.16 7.72 -18.23
C THR A 223 -9.28 8.41 -19.27
N LEU A 224 -9.76 8.61 -20.51
CA LEU A 224 -9.00 9.29 -21.56
C LEU A 224 -8.79 10.78 -21.26
N GLY A 225 -9.77 11.44 -20.64
CA GLY A 225 -9.66 12.83 -20.17
C GLY A 225 -8.66 13.03 -19.02
N ARG A 226 -8.29 11.95 -18.32
CA ARG A 226 -7.31 12.00 -17.22
C ARG A 226 -5.88 12.15 -17.70
N LEU A 227 -5.60 11.83 -18.97
CA LEU A 227 -4.29 12.08 -19.57
C LEU A 227 -3.90 13.57 -19.48
N ALA A 228 -4.89 14.46 -19.62
CA ALA A 228 -4.70 15.91 -19.67
C ALA A 228 -4.48 16.55 -18.29
N THR A 229 -5.08 16.00 -17.22
CA THR A 229 -5.07 16.66 -15.91
C THR A 229 -4.42 15.83 -14.81
N ASN A 230 -4.54 14.50 -14.87
CA ASN A 230 -4.27 13.54 -13.79
C ASN A 230 -4.55 14.10 -12.38
N ARG A 231 -5.61 14.90 -12.25
CA ARG A 231 -6.00 15.50 -10.97
C ARG A 231 -6.80 14.48 -10.20
N VAL A 232 -6.08 13.54 -9.60
CA VAL A 232 -6.72 12.60 -8.70
C VAL A 232 -6.73 13.23 -7.32
N ALA A 233 -7.93 13.52 -6.82
CA ALA A 233 -8.15 14.15 -5.52
C ALA A 233 -7.87 13.18 -4.35
N TYR A 234 -6.87 12.30 -4.46
CA TYR A 234 -6.43 11.50 -3.34
C TYR A 234 -5.37 12.29 -2.58
N ALA A 235 -5.66 12.67 -1.35
CA ALA A 235 -4.62 13.15 -0.45
C ALA A 235 -3.67 11.97 -0.18
N GLN A 236 -2.44 12.09 -0.70
CA GLN A 236 -1.29 11.36 -0.18
C GLN A 236 -0.71 12.21 0.95
N ALA A 237 -0.37 11.58 2.06
CA ALA A 237 0.18 12.31 3.19
C ALA A 237 1.11 11.45 4.04
N TYR A 238 1.92 12.14 4.83
CA TYR A 238 2.71 11.56 5.90
C TYR A 238 2.05 11.87 7.26
N PRO A 239 1.87 10.88 8.15
CA PRO A 239 1.29 11.14 9.46
C PRO A 239 2.26 11.95 10.35
N ARG A 240 1.78 13.03 10.96
CA ARG A 240 2.56 13.83 11.91
C ARG A 240 2.92 12.96 13.12
N GLY A 241 4.19 12.91 13.50
CA GLY A 241 4.73 11.98 14.49
C GLY A 241 5.03 10.59 13.92
N GLY A 242 5.14 10.46 12.60
CA GLY A 242 5.47 9.22 11.88
C GLY A 242 4.42 8.14 11.98
N LEU A 243 4.73 6.95 11.47
CA LEU A 243 3.78 5.83 11.43
C LEU A 243 3.27 5.42 12.82
N LYS A 244 4.10 5.61 13.85
CA LYS A 244 3.72 5.36 15.24
C LYS A 244 2.48 6.15 15.64
N SER A 245 2.31 7.38 15.17
CA SER A 245 1.13 8.19 15.47
C SER A 245 -0.16 7.56 14.93
N PHE A 246 -0.11 7.01 13.71
CA PHE A 246 -1.24 6.33 13.08
C PHE A 246 -1.55 5.00 13.78
N LEU A 247 -0.52 4.21 14.10
CA LEU A 247 -0.68 3.01 14.91
C LEU A 247 -1.32 3.33 16.28
N ASN A 248 -0.83 4.35 16.96
CA ASN A 248 -1.37 4.78 18.25
C ASN A 248 -2.82 5.25 18.13
N ALA A 249 -3.20 5.94 17.04
CA ALA A 249 -4.59 6.32 16.81
C ALA A 249 -5.52 5.10 16.72
N VAL A 250 -5.09 4.02 16.06
CA VAL A 250 -5.82 2.75 16.03
C VAL A 250 -5.92 2.15 17.45
N LEU A 251 -4.80 2.03 18.15
CA LEU A 251 -4.75 1.43 19.50
C LEU A 251 -5.58 2.20 20.52
N TYR A 252 -5.52 3.53 20.53
CA TYR A 252 -6.31 4.37 21.43
C TYR A 252 -7.80 4.40 21.10
N SER A 253 -8.17 4.00 19.89
CA SER A 253 -9.58 3.87 19.50
C SER A 253 -10.19 2.54 19.93
N MET A 254 -9.37 1.57 20.36
CA MET A 254 -9.84 0.25 20.77
C MET A 254 -10.60 0.32 22.10
N PRO A 255 -11.80 -0.27 22.16
CA PRO A 255 -12.53 -0.43 23.42
C PRO A 255 -11.88 -1.51 24.32
N GLY A 256 -12.27 -1.53 25.60
CA GLY A 256 -11.67 -2.42 26.62
C GLY A 256 -11.93 -3.93 26.44
N ASN A 257 -12.77 -4.33 25.49
CA ASN A 257 -13.04 -5.71 25.09
C ASN A 257 -12.03 -6.25 24.05
N VAL A 258 -10.96 -5.51 23.75
CA VAL A 258 -9.82 -6.00 22.98
C VAL A 258 -8.65 -6.32 23.91
N ILE A 259 -8.18 -7.57 23.88
CA ILE A 259 -6.96 -7.99 24.58
C ILE A 259 -5.88 -8.23 23.54
N ILE A 260 -4.71 -7.62 23.74
CA ILE A 260 -3.54 -7.80 22.86
C ILE A 260 -2.45 -8.51 23.65
N LYS A 261 -1.98 -9.66 23.16
CA LYS A 261 -0.81 -10.37 23.69
C LYS A 261 0.32 -10.38 22.65
N THR A 262 1.43 -9.73 22.99
CA THR A 262 2.70 -9.77 22.23
C THR A 262 3.54 -10.97 22.67
N GLY A 263 4.60 -11.30 21.92
CA GLY A 263 5.43 -12.49 22.16
C GLY A 263 4.66 -13.82 22.10
N SER A 264 3.45 -13.81 21.52
CA SER A 264 2.50 -14.91 21.54
C SER A 264 2.37 -15.49 20.14
N LYS A 265 3.33 -16.33 19.77
CA LYS A 265 3.33 -17.00 18.48
C LYS A 265 2.23 -18.07 18.46
N VAL A 266 1.35 -18.01 17.46
CA VAL A 266 0.40 -19.07 17.14
C VAL A 266 1.10 -20.14 16.33
N ASN A 267 1.00 -21.39 16.76
CA ASN A 267 1.58 -22.56 16.11
C ASN A 267 0.54 -23.38 15.35
N GLU A 268 -0.73 -23.29 15.74
CA GLU A 268 -1.81 -24.07 15.15
C GLU A 268 -3.15 -23.34 15.26
N ILE A 269 -4.00 -23.48 14.24
CA ILE A 269 -5.42 -23.13 14.28
C ILE A 269 -6.19 -24.44 14.45
N ILE A 270 -6.97 -24.53 15.53
CA ILE A 270 -7.78 -25.69 15.86
C ILE A 270 -9.05 -25.63 15.00
N CYS A 271 -9.38 -26.74 14.36
CA CYS A 271 -10.61 -26.88 13.59
C CYS A 271 -11.45 -28.06 14.09
N ASP A 272 -12.76 -27.87 14.12
CA ASP A 272 -13.77 -28.94 14.20
C ASP A 272 -14.45 -29.02 12.83
N ASP A 273 -14.22 -30.13 12.12
CA ASP A 273 -14.50 -30.26 10.68
C ASP A 273 -13.95 -29.08 9.85
N GLU A 274 -14.83 -28.30 9.21
CA GLU A 274 -14.48 -27.14 8.37
C GLU A 274 -14.47 -25.81 9.14
N ARG A 275 -14.70 -25.84 10.46
CA ARG A 275 -14.86 -24.64 11.28
C ARG A 275 -13.68 -24.46 12.23
N ALA A 276 -13.05 -23.29 12.18
CA ALA A 276 -12.07 -22.90 13.20
C ALA A 276 -12.74 -22.72 14.56
N THR A 277 -12.14 -23.31 15.61
CA THR A 277 -12.67 -23.32 16.98
C THR A 277 -11.68 -22.76 18.01
N GLY A 278 -10.46 -22.46 17.60
CA GLY A 278 -9.45 -21.88 18.49
C GLY A 278 -8.07 -21.84 17.88
N VAL A 279 -7.08 -21.53 18.72
CA VAL A 279 -5.67 -21.51 18.35
C VAL A 279 -4.79 -22.03 19.49
N VAL A 280 -3.64 -22.60 19.14
CA VAL A 280 -2.61 -23.02 20.09
C VAL A 280 -1.40 -22.09 19.95
N THR A 281 -0.93 -21.56 21.07
CA THR A 281 0.32 -20.79 21.16
C THR A 281 1.41 -21.60 21.86
N ASP A 282 2.60 -21.03 22.03
CA ASP A 282 3.68 -21.66 22.78
C ASP A 282 3.32 -21.95 24.26
N THR A 283 2.40 -21.18 24.84
CA THR A 283 2.11 -21.21 26.29
C THR A 283 0.66 -21.55 26.63
N GLU A 284 -0.28 -21.18 25.77
CA GLU A 284 -1.72 -21.24 26.06
C GLU A 284 -2.52 -21.68 24.82
N THR A 285 -3.70 -22.24 25.06
CA THR A 285 -4.72 -22.50 24.05
C THR A 285 -5.89 -21.57 24.29
N TYR A 286 -6.43 -20.98 23.22
CA TYR A 286 -7.59 -20.10 23.28
C TYR A 286 -8.68 -20.60 22.36
N THR A 287 -9.92 -20.50 22.80
CA THR A 287 -11.10 -20.92 22.03
C THR A 287 -11.86 -19.72 21.49
N ALA A 288 -12.26 -19.78 20.22
CA ALA A 288 -13.11 -18.78 19.60
C ALA A 288 -13.84 -19.35 18.38
N ASP A 289 -15.01 -18.78 18.11
CA ASP A 289 -15.91 -19.19 17.03
C ASP A 289 -15.51 -18.61 15.67
N THR A 290 -14.51 -17.74 15.63
CA THR A 290 -13.97 -17.09 14.43
C THR A 290 -12.50 -16.79 14.63
N VAL A 291 -11.68 -17.12 13.63
CA VAL A 291 -10.25 -16.79 13.58
C VAL A 291 -9.99 -15.91 12.36
N VAL A 292 -9.40 -14.74 12.60
CA VAL A 292 -8.96 -13.81 11.55
C VAL A 292 -7.44 -13.91 11.44
N TYR A 293 -6.96 -14.37 10.29
CA TYR A 293 -5.53 -14.46 10.02
C TYR A 293 -5.04 -13.25 9.23
N SER A 294 -4.11 -12.49 9.80
CA SER A 294 -3.53 -11.27 9.18
C SER A 294 -2.05 -11.39 8.81
N GLY A 295 -1.48 -12.59 8.96
CA GLY A 295 -0.10 -12.88 8.56
C GLY A 295 0.06 -13.06 7.05
N PHE A 296 1.28 -13.40 6.62
CA PHE A 296 1.53 -13.72 5.22
C PHE A 296 0.80 -15.00 4.83
N VAL A 297 -0.09 -14.90 3.84
CA VAL A 297 -0.93 -16.02 3.40
C VAL A 297 -0.14 -17.29 3.06
N LYS A 298 1.09 -17.15 2.53
CA LYS A 298 1.99 -18.29 2.23
C LYS A 298 2.35 -19.12 3.46
N THR A 299 2.28 -18.52 4.65
CA THR A 299 2.58 -19.20 5.92
C THR A 299 1.36 -19.83 6.58
N LEU A 300 0.14 -19.56 6.08
CA LEU A 300 -1.10 -20.10 6.64
C LEU A 300 -1.16 -21.62 6.60
N SER A 301 -0.58 -22.25 5.57
CA SER A 301 -0.53 -23.71 5.41
C SER A 301 0.24 -24.43 6.51
N SER A 302 1.07 -23.70 7.26
CA SER A 302 1.79 -24.23 8.44
C SER A 302 0.94 -24.24 9.71
N LEU A 303 -0.17 -23.49 9.73
CA LEU A 303 -1.05 -23.34 10.89
C LEU A 303 -2.34 -24.14 10.76
N VAL A 304 -2.80 -24.37 9.53
CA VAL A 304 -4.06 -25.08 9.26
C VAL A 304 -3.97 -25.83 7.93
N PRO A 305 -4.56 -27.04 7.82
CA PRO A 305 -4.74 -27.70 6.53
C PRO A 305 -5.55 -26.81 5.58
N LEU A 306 -5.07 -26.66 4.35
CA LEU A 306 -5.73 -25.88 3.30
C LEU A 306 -6.04 -26.76 2.10
N PRO A 307 -7.13 -26.47 1.34
CA PRO A 307 -7.43 -27.14 0.08
C PRO A 307 -6.24 -27.10 -0.90
N SER A 308 -6.05 -28.15 -1.70
CA SER A 308 -4.95 -28.28 -2.67
C SER A 308 -4.87 -27.08 -3.61
N ASP A 309 -6.00 -26.70 -4.17
CA ASP A 309 -6.08 -25.65 -5.20
C ASP A 309 -5.77 -24.29 -4.60
N PHE A 310 -6.18 -24.07 -3.35
CA PHE A 310 -5.82 -22.86 -2.61
C PHE A 310 -4.32 -22.82 -2.31
N LYS A 311 -3.72 -23.94 -1.87
CA LYS A 311 -2.26 -24.05 -1.66
C LYS A 311 -1.48 -23.77 -2.94
N GLU A 312 -1.94 -24.29 -4.08
CA GLU A 312 -1.32 -24.03 -5.38
C GLU A 312 -1.43 -22.56 -5.78
N ASN A 313 -2.58 -21.91 -5.54
CA ASN A 313 -2.75 -20.50 -5.87
C ASN A 313 -1.85 -19.60 -5.01
N ILE A 314 -1.75 -19.84 -3.70
CA ILE A 314 -0.93 -19.00 -2.81
C ILE A 314 0.57 -19.26 -2.98
N SER A 315 0.98 -20.43 -3.46
CA SER A 315 2.41 -20.73 -3.72
C SER A 315 2.98 -19.89 -4.85
N ARG A 316 2.13 -19.47 -5.80
CA ARG A 316 2.46 -18.58 -6.92
C ARG A 316 2.63 -17.11 -6.52
N ILE A 317 2.32 -16.75 -5.26
CA ILE A 317 2.55 -15.38 -4.78
C ILE A 317 4.05 -15.14 -4.65
N GLU A 318 4.55 -14.23 -5.46
CA GLU A 318 5.92 -13.76 -5.40
C GLU A 318 6.06 -12.65 -4.36
N GLN A 319 7.21 -12.63 -3.67
CA GLN A 319 7.53 -11.61 -2.68
C GLN A 319 8.83 -10.94 -3.10
N THR A 320 8.91 -9.63 -2.94
CA THR A 320 10.12 -8.85 -3.17
C THR A 320 10.69 -8.43 -1.83
N LEU A 321 11.98 -8.63 -1.64
CA LEU A 321 12.70 -8.08 -0.50
C LEU A 321 13.10 -6.63 -0.77
N SER A 322 12.83 -5.78 0.21
CA SER A 322 13.28 -4.39 0.19
C SER A 322 14.06 -4.08 1.47
N LEU A 323 15.15 -3.33 1.32
CA LEU A 323 15.96 -2.85 2.43
C LEU A 323 15.92 -1.35 2.46
N THR A 324 15.53 -0.78 3.59
CA THR A 324 15.64 0.67 3.83
C THR A 324 16.79 0.94 4.79
N ILE A 325 17.72 1.79 4.35
CA ILE A 325 18.82 2.32 5.14
C ILE A 325 18.46 3.74 5.57
N TRP A 326 18.46 3.97 6.88
CA TRP A 326 18.20 5.30 7.46
C TRP A 326 19.49 6.00 7.81
N LEU A 327 19.67 7.22 7.29
CA LEU A 327 20.80 8.10 7.57
C LEU A 327 20.35 9.23 8.49
N GLY A 328 20.80 9.19 9.74
CA GLY A 328 20.66 10.28 10.71
C GLY A 328 21.82 11.27 10.58
N LEU A 329 21.60 12.38 9.89
CA LEU A 329 22.59 13.40 9.60
C LEU A 329 22.73 14.40 10.76
N SER A 330 23.94 14.86 11.05
CA SER A 330 24.22 15.83 12.11
C SER A 330 23.75 17.25 11.79
N CYS A 331 23.47 17.53 10.52
CA CYS A 331 22.93 18.80 10.03
C CYS A 331 21.98 18.54 8.85
N LYS A 332 21.21 19.57 8.47
CA LYS A 332 20.40 19.54 7.26
C LYS A 332 21.28 19.70 6.03
N MET A 333 21.07 18.84 5.04
CA MET A 333 21.73 18.91 3.74
C MET A 333 20.81 19.56 2.71
N LYS A 334 21.35 20.50 1.93
CA LYS A 334 20.60 21.24 0.91
C LYS A 334 20.10 20.31 -0.20
N GLU A 335 20.86 19.25 -0.47
CA GLU A 335 20.56 18.22 -1.46
C GLU A 335 19.25 17.49 -1.15
N PHE A 336 18.87 17.44 0.12
CA PHE A 336 17.67 16.78 0.63
C PHE A 336 16.67 17.76 1.25
N ASP A 337 16.71 19.04 0.88
CA ASP A 337 15.78 20.06 1.36
C ASP A 337 14.49 20.11 0.51
N TYR A 338 13.72 19.02 0.58
CA TYR A 338 12.44 18.88 -0.11
C TYR A 338 11.47 18.00 0.69
N THR A 339 10.19 18.08 0.36
CA THR A 339 9.12 17.22 0.87
C THR A 339 8.61 16.34 -0.26
N GLY A 340 8.49 15.04 -0.03
CA GLY A 340 8.17 14.04 -1.04
C GLY A 340 9.25 12.98 -1.17
N SER A 341 9.24 12.26 -2.29
CA SER A 341 10.19 11.19 -2.59
C SER A 341 10.97 11.50 -3.86
N GLU A 342 12.21 11.04 -3.90
CA GLU A 342 13.00 11.05 -5.11
C GLU A 342 13.29 9.63 -5.61
N ILE A 343 13.41 9.49 -6.92
CA ILE A 343 13.75 8.26 -7.62
C ILE A 343 15.12 8.44 -8.27
N TRP A 344 15.99 7.44 -8.11
CA TRP A 344 17.22 7.36 -8.89
C TRP A 344 17.08 6.23 -9.89
N PHE A 345 17.33 6.55 -11.15
CA PHE A 345 17.26 5.58 -12.25
C PHE A 345 18.64 5.28 -12.85
N LYS A 346 19.70 5.87 -12.30
CA LYS A 346 21.09 5.63 -12.70
C LYS A 346 21.91 5.23 -11.48
N ASN A 347 22.48 4.03 -11.50
CA ASN A 347 23.52 3.54 -10.57
C ASN A 347 23.31 3.94 -9.09
N GLY A 348 22.16 3.64 -8.47
CA GLY A 348 21.86 4.11 -7.11
C GLY A 348 20.67 3.43 -6.43
N ALA A 349 20.27 3.96 -5.27
CA ALA A 349 19.08 3.54 -4.53
C ALA A 349 17.82 3.73 -5.37
N TYR A 350 16.82 2.85 -5.25
CA TYR A 350 15.59 3.00 -6.04
C TYR A 350 14.82 4.26 -5.61
N TRP A 351 14.83 4.58 -4.32
CA TRP A 351 14.22 5.79 -3.83
C TRP A 351 14.87 6.33 -2.55
N ALA A 352 14.71 7.65 -2.34
CA ALA A 352 15.09 8.30 -1.10
C ALA A 352 14.02 9.28 -0.62
N MET A 353 13.92 9.44 0.69
CA MET A 353 12.92 10.31 1.30
C MET A 353 13.39 10.88 2.65
N PRO A 354 13.47 12.22 2.78
CA PRO A 354 13.88 12.89 4.01
C PRO A 354 12.70 13.08 4.97
N ILE A 355 12.34 12.06 5.76
CA ILE A 355 11.10 12.10 6.56
C ILE A 355 11.05 13.23 7.60
N SER A 356 12.21 13.63 8.13
CA SER A 356 12.27 14.74 9.10
C SER A 356 11.89 16.10 8.50
N ASN A 357 11.76 16.18 7.17
CA ASN A 357 11.29 17.38 6.50
C ASN A 357 9.75 17.50 6.53
N TYR A 358 9.02 16.39 6.66
CA TYR A 358 7.59 16.45 6.95
C TYR A 358 7.39 16.92 8.38
N ASP A 359 8.01 16.22 9.33
CA ASP A 359 7.88 16.50 10.75
C ASP A 359 9.27 16.61 11.40
N PRO A 360 9.74 17.83 11.73
CA PRO A 360 11.03 18.02 12.38
C PRO A 360 11.14 17.38 13.77
N ASP A 361 10.02 17.06 14.42
CA ASP A 361 10.00 16.52 15.79
C ASP A 361 10.47 15.05 15.83
N ILE A 362 10.56 14.36 14.68
CA ILE A 362 11.03 12.97 14.57
C ILE A 362 12.57 12.87 14.51
N ALA A 363 13.28 14.00 14.53
CA ALA A 363 14.74 14.05 14.56
C ALA A 363 15.22 15.03 15.65
N PRO A 364 16.43 14.85 16.20
CA PRO A 364 16.99 15.82 17.14
C PRO A 364 17.11 17.21 16.50
N LYS A 365 16.99 18.26 17.30
CA LYS A 365 17.00 19.65 16.83
C LYS A 365 18.23 19.94 15.94
N GLY A 366 17.98 20.44 14.73
CA GLY A 366 19.03 20.80 13.76
C GLY A 366 19.57 19.64 12.92
N LYS A 367 19.18 18.40 13.21
CA LYS A 367 19.55 17.19 12.47
C LYS A 367 18.53 16.86 11.38
N GLN A 368 18.84 15.87 10.54
CA GLN A 368 17.98 15.42 9.45
C GLN A 368 17.97 13.89 9.40
N LEU A 369 16.83 13.29 9.03
CA LEU A 369 16.65 11.85 8.87
C LEU A 369 16.18 11.53 7.45
N ILE A 370 16.90 10.64 6.77
CA ILE A 370 16.65 10.30 5.37
C ILE A 370 16.67 8.78 5.21
N GLY A 371 15.64 8.24 4.58
CA GLY A 371 15.55 6.82 4.22
C GLY A 371 15.94 6.62 2.77
N PHE A 372 16.82 5.67 2.51
CA PHE A 372 17.14 5.16 1.17
C PHE A 372 16.70 3.73 1.08
N THR A 373 15.94 3.37 0.04
CA THR A 373 15.49 2.00 -0.11
C THR A 373 16.01 1.37 -1.39
N PHE A 374 16.30 0.09 -1.24
CA PHE A 374 16.86 -0.78 -2.24
C PHE A 374 15.95 -1.99 -2.37
N ILE A 375 15.87 -2.51 -3.59
CA ILE A 375 15.35 -3.85 -3.82
C ILE A 375 16.56 -4.76 -3.75
N ILE A 376 16.40 -5.86 -3.02
CA ILE A 376 17.43 -6.88 -2.90
C ILE A 376 16.95 -8.08 -3.71
N ASP A 377 17.79 -8.50 -4.64
CA ASP A 377 17.62 -9.79 -5.31
C ASP A 377 17.95 -10.91 -4.31
N ASP A 378 17.11 -11.95 -4.28
CA ASP A 378 17.30 -13.14 -3.42
C ASP A 378 18.57 -13.93 -3.75
#